data_AF-S4W3T7-F1
#
_entry.id   AF-S4W3T7-F1
#
_cell.length_a   1.000
_cell.length_b   1.000
_cell.length_c   1.000
_cell.angle_alpha   90.00
_cell.angle_beta   90.00
_cell.angle_gamma   90.00
#
_symmetry.space_group_name_H-M   'P 1'
#
loop_
_entity.id
_entity.type
_entity.pdbx_description
1 polymer ?
#
loop_
_entity_poly.entity_id
_entity_poly.type
_entity_poly.pdbx_seq_one_letter_code
_entity_poly.pdbx_strand_id
1 'polypeptide(L)'
;VVKAISGVQTVRFKDELERNITIKLGYANAKIYKLDVRERSRDGALQILLLRQRNPPKSEVAGSDARYNLVRHVSFVDCPGHDILMSTMLSGAAVMDAALLLIAGNESCPQPQTSEHLAAIEIMKLKHVIILQNKVDLMRPDSALEHQKSILKFIRGTIADGAPIVPISAQLKYNIDAVNEFIVKTIPVPPRDFTASPRLIVIRSFDVNKPGAEI
;
A
#
# COMPACT_ATOMS: atom_id res chain seq x y z
N VAL A 1 6.28 -3.78 -3.48
CA VAL A 1 5.72 -3.44 -2.14
C VAL A 1 4.36 -4.09 -1.92
N VAL A 2 3.41 -3.98 -2.86
CA VAL A 2 2.06 -4.56 -2.71
C VAL A 2 2.07 -6.06 -2.40
N LYS A 3 2.94 -6.86 -3.03
CA LYS A 3 3.13 -8.28 -2.70
C LYS A 3 3.60 -8.52 -1.27
N ALA A 4 4.43 -7.64 -0.73
CA ALA A 4 4.99 -7.76 0.60
C ALA A 4 3.93 -7.43 1.67
N ILE A 5 3.05 -6.46 1.38
CA ILE A 5 1.90 -6.11 2.21
C ILE A 5 0.80 -7.17 2.06
N SER A 6 0.21 -7.29 0.89
CA SER A 6 -0.98 -8.12 0.66
C SER A 6 -0.73 -9.64 0.54
N GLY A 7 0.51 -10.07 0.31
CA GLY A 7 0.83 -11.45 -0.09
C GLY A 7 0.41 -11.81 -1.52
N VAL A 8 -0.21 -10.89 -2.26
CA VAL A 8 -0.70 -11.11 -3.63
C VAL A 8 0.21 -10.40 -4.63
N GLN A 9 0.63 -11.13 -5.66
CA GLN A 9 1.35 -10.53 -6.79
C GLN A 9 0.36 -9.86 -7.73
N THR A 10 0.57 -8.56 -7.97
CA THR A 10 -0.30 -7.71 -8.80
C THR A 10 -0.01 -7.83 -10.29
N VAL A 11 1.24 -8.12 -10.64
CA VAL A 11 1.71 -8.35 -12.02
C VAL A 11 1.09 -9.64 -12.56
N ARG A 12 0.33 -9.54 -13.66
CA ARG A 12 -0.37 -10.69 -14.27
C ARG A 12 -0.03 -10.92 -15.74
N PHE A 13 0.45 -9.90 -16.46
CA PHE A 13 0.72 -10.01 -17.88
C PHE A 13 2.19 -10.32 -18.15
N LYS A 14 2.46 -11.10 -19.21
CA LYS A 14 3.82 -11.47 -19.61
C LYS A 14 4.68 -10.25 -19.94
N ASP A 15 4.12 -9.29 -20.67
CA ASP A 15 4.81 -8.05 -21.03
C ASP A 15 5.25 -7.23 -19.80
N GLU A 16 4.47 -7.29 -18.70
CA GLU A 16 4.81 -6.64 -17.44
C GLU A 16 5.93 -7.37 -16.70
N LEU A 17 5.95 -8.71 -16.77
CA LEU A 17 7.01 -9.55 -16.21
C LEU A 17 8.34 -9.36 -16.95
N GLU A 18 8.31 -9.28 -18.28
CA GLU A 18 9.51 -9.11 -19.09
C GLU A 18 10.14 -7.73 -18.92
N ARG A 19 9.30 -6.69 -18.78
CA ARG A 19 9.77 -5.30 -18.65
C ARG A 19 9.96 -4.86 -17.19
N ASN A 20 9.59 -5.68 -16.21
CA ASN A 20 9.58 -5.33 -14.79
C ASN A 20 8.85 -4.00 -14.47
N ILE A 21 7.87 -3.63 -15.28
CA ILE A 21 7.03 -2.44 -15.08
C ILE A 21 5.57 -2.84 -14.96
N THR A 22 4.82 -2.08 -14.17
CA THR A 22 3.37 -2.20 -14.13
C THR A 22 2.80 -1.40 -15.31
N ILE A 23 2.00 -2.03 -16.17
CA ILE A 23 1.39 -1.36 -17.32
C ILE A 23 -0.09 -1.12 -17.03
N LYS A 24 -0.77 -2.16 -16.53
CA LYS A 24 -2.18 -2.10 -16.14
C LYS A 24 -2.29 -1.91 -14.64
N LEU A 25 -3.41 -1.35 -14.19
CA LEU A 25 -3.71 -1.24 -12.76
C LEU A 25 -3.70 -2.63 -12.11
N GLY A 26 -2.77 -2.84 -11.19
CA GLY A 26 -2.69 -4.03 -10.38
C GLY A 26 -3.76 -4.00 -9.28
N TYR A 27 -4.16 -5.17 -8.79
CA TYR A 27 -5.16 -5.25 -7.72
C TYR A 27 -4.86 -6.40 -6.78
N ALA A 28 -4.91 -6.10 -5.48
CA ALA A 28 -4.71 -7.07 -4.42
C ALA A 28 -5.67 -6.83 -3.26
N ASN A 29 -6.31 -7.88 -2.77
CA ASN A 29 -7.08 -7.84 -1.53
C ASN A 29 -6.24 -8.38 -0.39
N ALA A 30 -6.32 -7.72 0.77
CA ALA A 30 -5.66 -8.17 1.99
C ALA A 30 -6.61 -8.04 3.18
N LYS A 31 -6.39 -8.88 4.20
CA LYS A 31 -7.12 -8.84 5.47
C LYS A 31 -6.17 -8.54 6.59
N ILE A 32 -6.44 -7.46 7.32
CA ILE A 32 -5.68 -7.00 8.48
C ILE A 32 -6.23 -7.71 9.71
N TYR A 33 -5.38 -8.53 10.32
CA TYR A 33 -5.67 -9.16 11.60
C TYR A 33 -4.83 -8.53 12.70
N LYS A 34 -5.42 -8.37 13.88
CA LYS A 34 -4.75 -7.93 15.10
C LYS A 34 -4.78 -9.07 16.12
N LEU A 35 -3.62 -9.35 16.71
CA LEU A 35 -3.52 -10.32 17.78
C LEU A 35 -4.03 -9.68 19.08
N ASP A 36 -5.02 -10.30 19.74
CA ASP A 36 -5.43 -9.92 21.08
C ASP A 36 -4.57 -10.68 22.10
N VAL A 37 -3.41 -10.12 22.45
CA VAL A 37 -2.60 -10.65 23.54
C VAL A 37 -3.07 -9.98 24.83
N ARG A 38 -3.70 -10.75 25.72
CA ARG A 38 -4.14 -10.27 27.05
C ARG A 38 -3.00 -10.01 28.04
N GLU A 39 -1.75 -10.24 27.66
CA GLU A 39 -0.58 -9.92 28.47
C GLU A 39 0.37 -8.99 27.71
N ARG A 40 0.63 -7.83 28.32
CA ARG A 40 1.63 -6.85 27.89
C ARG A 40 3.02 -7.49 27.88
N SER A 41 3.46 -7.99 26.73
CA SER A 41 4.88 -8.14 26.45
C SER A 41 5.46 -6.77 26.10
N ARG A 42 6.65 -6.49 26.64
CA ARG A 42 7.22 -5.15 26.88
C ARG A 42 7.67 -4.35 25.66
N ASP A 43 7.42 -4.87 24.46
CA ASP A 43 7.60 -4.13 23.22
C ASP A 43 6.27 -4.16 22.49
N GLY A 44 5.60 -3.00 22.38
CA GLY A 44 4.26 -2.82 21.83
C GLY A 44 4.15 -3.09 20.32
N ALA A 45 4.84 -4.11 19.82
CA ALA A 45 4.77 -4.54 18.43
C ALA A 45 3.39 -5.16 18.18
N LEU A 46 2.51 -4.37 17.55
CA LEU A 46 1.29 -4.87 16.95
C LEU A 46 1.71 -5.89 15.88
N GLN A 47 1.64 -7.19 16.17
CA GLN A 47 1.87 -8.20 15.14
C GLN A 47 0.65 -8.23 14.22
N ILE A 48 0.66 -7.37 13.21
CA ILE A 48 -0.37 -7.32 12.19
C ILE A 48 0.01 -8.27 11.08
N LEU A 49 -0.64 -9.42 11.09
CA LEU A 49 -0.44 -10.41 10.04
C LEU A 49 -1.47 -10.17 8.94
N LEU A 50 -0.98 -9.94 7.72
CA LEU A 50 -1.82 -9.93 6.51
C LEU A 50 -1.89 -11.34 5.95
N LEU A 51 -3.07 -11.95 6.03
CA LEU A 51 -3.30 -13.28 5.47
C LEU A 51 -4.37 -13.29 4.42
N ARG A 52 -4.07 -14.03 3.35
CA ARG A 52 -5.02 -14.43 2.30
C ARG A 52 -6.07 -15.41 2.84
N GLN A 53 -5.78 -16.12 3.93
CA GLN A 53 -6.63 -17.19 4.44
C GLN A 53 -7.97 -16.65 4.99
N ARG A 54 -9.03 -17.44 4.76
CA ARG A 54 -10.40 -17.13 5.20
C ARG A 54 -10.53 -17.20 6.72
N ASN A 55 -9.75 -18.09 7.34
CA ASN A 55 -9.76 -18.35 8.77
C ASN A 55 -8.62 -17.58 9.46
N PRO A 56 -8.85 -17.07 10.68
CA PRO A 56 -7.77 -16.51 11.48
C PRO A 56 -6.75 -17.63 11.75
N PRO A 57 -5.45 -17.40 11.47
CA PRO A 57 -4.42 -18.38 11.82
C PRO A 57 -4.35 -18.51 13.35
N LYS A 58 -3.82 -19.62 13.83
CA LYS A 58 -3.38 -19.72 15.23
C LYS A 58 -2.06 -18.95 15.36
N SER A 59 -1.84 -18.27 16.49
CA SER A 59 -0.56 -17.60 16.72
C SER A 59 0.59 -18.61 16.77
N GLU A 60 1.64 -18.36 15.98
CA GLU A 60 2.92 -19.10 16.04
C GLU A 60 3.77 -18.68 17.26
N VAL A 61 3.29 -17.73 18.07
CA VAL A 61 3.93 -17.35 19.33
C VAL A 61 3.84 -18.52 20.31
N ALA A 62 4.99 -19.12 20.60
CA ALA A 62 5.12 -20.22 21.53
C ALA A 62 4.48 -19.90 22.89
N GLY A 63 3.41 -20.62 23.25
CA GLY A 63 2.81 -20.60 24.58
C GLY A 63 1.53 -19.78 24.78
N SER A 64 1.00 -19.09 23.75
CA SER A 64 -0.27 -18.36 23.87
C SER A 64 -1.38 -18.92 22.98
N ASP A 65 -2.57 -19.21 23.52
CA ASP A 65 -3.81 -19.48 22.75
C ASP A 65 -4.40 -18.18 22.16
N ALA A 66 -3.53 -17.28 21.71
CA ALA A 66 -3.92 -15.97 21.24
C ALA A 66 -4.51 -16.11 19.83
N ARG A 67 -5.76 -15.66 19.68
CA ARG A 67 -6.47 -15.67 18.40
C ARG A 67 -6.30 -14.32 17.71
N TYR A 68 -6.11 -14.38 16.40
CA TYR A 68 -6.12 -13.21 15.55
C TYR A 68 -7.56 -12.75 15.30
N ASN A 69 -7.85 -11.50 15.66
CA ASN A 69 -9.12 -10.86 15.38
C ASN A 69 -9.02 -10.06 14.07
N LEU A 70 -9.98 -10.28 13.17
CA LEU A 70 -10.06 -9.55 11.92
C LEU A 70 -10.47 -8.10 12.21
N VAL A 71 -9.62 -7.15 11.83
CA VAL A 71 -9.86 -5.72 12.03
C VAL A 71 -10.48 -5.10 10.78
N ARG A 72 -9.88 -5.33 9.61
CA ARG A 72 -10.28 -4.65 8.38
C ARG A 72 -9.94 -5.45 7.13
N HIS A 73 -10.81 -5.31 6.13
CA HIS A 73 -10.52 -5.70 4.76
C HIS A 73 -10.00 -4.49 4.00
N VAL A 74 -8.87 -4.65 3.31
CA VAL A 74 -8.26 -3.59 2.50
C VAL A 74 -8.02 -4.08 1.09
N SER A 75 -8.16 -3.17 0.14
CA SER A 75 -7.90 -3.42 -1.27
C SER A 75 -6.85 -2.44 -1.75
N PHE A 76 -5.79 -2.96 -2.35
CA PHE A 76 -4.71 -2.20 -2.94
C PHE A 76 -4.91 -2.11 -4.44
N VAL A 77 -4.80 -0.90 -4.95
CA VAL A 77 -4.71 -0.61 -6.39
C VAL A 77 -3.27 -0.20 -6.66
N ASP A 78 -2.60 -0.94 -7.53
CA ASP A 78 -1.19 -0.72 -7.88
C ASP A 78 -1.14 0.12 -9.16
N CYS A 79 -0.70 1.37 -9.04
CA CYS A 79 -0.60 2.30 -10.16
C CYS A 79 0.76 2.20 -10.84
N PRO A 80 0.81 2.31 -12.18
CA PRO A 80 2.07 2.43 -12.90
C PRO A 80 2.77 3.75 -12.53
N GLY A 81 4.09 3.71 -12.35
CA GLY A 81 4.91 4.89 -12.05
C GLY A 81 5.71 5.44 -13.22
N HIS A 82 5.55 4.86 -14.41
CA HIS A 82 6.19 5.35 -15.62
C HIS A 82 5.38 6.53 -16.18
N ASP A 83 6.04 7.61 -16.54
CA ASP A 83 5.48 8.85 -17.12
C ASP A 83 4.51 8.62 -18.30
N ILE A 84 4.82 7.66 -19.17
CA ILE A 84 3.96 7.24 -20.31
C ILE A 84 2.57 6.77 -19.85
N LEU A 85 2.43 6.30 -18.61
CA LEU A 85 1.22 5.67 -18.07
C LEU A 85 0.48 6.55 -17.05
N MET A 86 0.76 7.86 -17.03
CA MET A 86 0.10 8.81 -16.11
C MET A 86 -1.43 8.84 -16.27
N SER A 87 -1.97 8.61 -17.47
CA SER A 87 -3.43 8.52 -17.69
C SER A 87 -4.07 7.35 -16.93
N THR A 88 -3.37 6.22 -16.87
CA THR A 88 -3.77 5.03 -16.11
C THR A 88 -3.67 5.28 -14.60
N MET A 89 -2.62 5.97 -14.17
CA MET A 89 -2.45 6.38 -12.76
C MET A 89 -3.60 7.28 -12.31
N LEU A 90 -3.96 8.31 -13.09
CA LEU A 90 -5.06 9.23 -12.79
C LEU A 90 -6.41 8.51 -12.71
N SER A 91 -6.65 7.57 -13.63
CA SER A 91 -7.87 6.75 -13.63
C SER A 91 -7.98 5.87 -12.38
N GLY A 92 -6.83 5.34 -11.91
CA GLY A 92 -6.74 4.60 -10.65
C GLY A 92 -6.97 5.50 -9.44
N ALA A 93 -6.31 6.65 -9.39
CA ALA A 93 -6.35 7.60 -8.28
C ALA A 93 -7.78 8.11 -8.00
N ALA A 94 -8.60 8.28 -9.03
CA ALA A 94 -10.00 8.71 -8.90
C ALA A 94 -10.90 7.76 -8.07
N VAL A 95 -10.48 6.49 -7.90
CA VAL A 95 -11.25 5.46 -7.18
C VAL A 95 -10.70 5.21 -5.77
N MET A 96 -9.54 5.77 -5.43
CA MET A 96 -8.87 5.50 -4.16
C MET A 96 -9.42 6.38 -3.04
N ASP A 97 -9.40 5.87 -1.80
CA ASP A 97 -9.73 6.65 -0.61
C ASP A 97 -8.47 7.26 0.06
N ALA A 98 -7.32 6.64 -0.17
CA ALA A 98 -6.03 6.99 0.41
C ALA A 98 -4.88 6.56 -0.51
N ALA A 99 -3.72 7.19 -0.36
CA ALA A 99 -2.53 6.91 -1.17
C ALA A 99 -1.33 6.48 -0.32
N LEU A 100 -0.55 5.55 -0.86
CA LEU A 100 0.78 5.20 -0.34
C LEU A 100 1.82 5.76 -1.31
N LEU A 101 2.55 6.80 -0.90
CA LEU A 101 3.59 7.39 -1.73
C LEU A 101 4.91 6.66 -1.49
N LEU A 102 5.37 5.93 -2.51
CA LEU A 102 6.64 5.19 -2.46
C LEU A 102 7.79 6.07 -2.92
N ILE A 103 8.81 6.22 -2.08
CA ILE A 103 10.04 6.94 -2.39
C ILE A 103 11.21 5.97 -2.22
N ALA A 104 12.04 5.85 -3.25
CA ALA A 104 13.19 4.96 -3.23
C ALA A 104 14.37 5.67 -2.52
N GLY A 105 14.87 5.07 -1.42
CA GLY A 105 15.94 5.67 -0.63
C GLY A 105 17.30 5.69 -1.34
N ASN A 106 17.55 4.76 -2.27
CA ASN A 106 18.77 4.68 -3.07
C ASN A 106 18.89 5.80 -4.13
N GLU A 107 17.83 6.58 -4.33
CA GLU A 107 17.76 7.62 -5.36
C GLU A 107 17.68 9.02 -4.72
N SER A 108 17.98 10.05 -5.50
CA SER A 108 17.85 11.43 -5.01
C SER A 108 16.38 11.82 -4.85
N CYS A 109 16.03 12.39 -3.70
CA CYS A 109 14.72 12.99 -3.46
C CYS A 109 14.84 14.53 -3.60
N PRO A 110 13.92 15.21 -4.32
CA PRO A 110 12.74 14.67 -5.02
C PRO A 110 13.02 14.22 -6.46
N GLN A 111 12.28 13.20 -6.91
CA GLN A 111 12.24 12.81 -8.32
C GLN A 111 11.06 13.45 -9.05
N PRO A 112 11.16 13.71 -10.37
CA PRO A 112 10.06 14.23 -11.18
C PRO A 112 8.76 13.40 -11.06
N GLN A 113 8.88 12.07 -11.10
CA GLN A 113 7.73 11.16 -10.96
C GLN A 113 7.06 11.29 -9.59
N THR A 114 7.84 11.42 -8.51
CA THR A 114 7.29 11.60 -7.16
C THR A 114 6.51 12.91 -7.05
N SER A 115 7.00 13.99 -7.67
CA SER A 115 6.27 15.27 -7.71
C SER A 115 5.00 15.22 -8.55
N GLU A 116 5.02 14.56 -9.70
CA GLU A 116 3.83 14.41 -10.53
C GLU A 116 2.75 13.59 -9.82
N HIS A 117 3.14 12.48 -9.17
CA HIS A 117 2.21 11.65 -8.40
C HIS A 117 1.62 12.42 -7.21
N LEU A 118 2.44 13.19 -6.49
CA LEU A 118 1.96 14.00 -5.37
C LEU A 118 0.97 15.07 -5.83
N ALA A 119 1.26 15.76 -6.94
CA ALA A 119 0.36 16.74 -7.54
C ALA A 119 -0.97 16.09 -8.01
N ALA A 120 -0.91 14.90 -8.60
CA ALA A 120 -2.10 14.16 -9.02
C ALA A 120 -2.98 13.78 -7.82
N ILE A 121 -2.39 13.29 -6.73
CA ILE A 121 -3.09 12.97 -5.47
C ILE A 121 -3.77 14.22 -4.89
N GLU A 122 -3.10 15.37 -4.99
CA GLU A 122 -3.61 16.65 -4.51
C GLU A 122 -4.82 17.15 -5.33
N ILE A 123 -4.75 17.05 -6.66
CA ILE A 123 -5.87 17.38 -7.55
C ILE A 123 -7.08 16.47 -7.30
N MET A 124 -6.83 15.18 -7.02
CA MET A 124 -7.87 14.20 -6.68
C MET A 124 -8.43 14.36 -5.25
N LYS A 125 -7.90 15.30 -4.46
CA LYS A 125 -8.33 15.63 -3.09
C LYS A 125 -8.24 14.44 -2.12
N LEU A 126 -7.26 13.57 -2.30
CA LEU A 126 -6.98 12.49 -1.35
C LEU A 126 -6.34 13.07 -0.09
N LYS A 127 -7.05 12.99 1.04
CA LYS A 127 -6.61 13.57 2.31
C LYS A 127 -5.61 12.70 3.07
N HIS A 128 -5.67 11.39 2.85
CA HIS A 128 -4.87 10.43 3.61
C HIS A 128 -3.73 9.92 2.75
N VAL A 129 -2.51 10.36 3.07
CA VAL A 129 -1.28 9.93 2.41
C VAL A 129 -0.36 9.34 3.47
N ILE A 130 0.28 8.21 3.17
CA ILE A 130 1.37 7.63 3.96
C ILE A 130 2.58 7.53 3.05
N ILE A 131 3.72 8.02 3.50
CA ILE A 131 4.96 7.98 2.72
C ILE A 131 5.77 6.77 3.15
N LEU A 132 6.20 5.99 2.18
CA LEU A 132 6.97 4.77 2.37
C LEU A 132 8.36 4.97 1.77
N GLN A 133 9.36 5.06 2.64
CA GLN A 133 10.77 5.11 2.22
C GLN A 133 11.23 3.68 1.99
N ASN A 134 11.31 3.25 0.73
CA ASN A 134 11.66 1.89 0.33
C ASN A 134 13.16 1.73 0.07
N LYS A 135 13.64 0.48 0.04
CA LYS A 135 15.06 0.10 -0.18
C LYS A 135 16.01 0.64 0.91
N VAL A 136 15.53 0.71 2.15
CA VAL A 136 16.35 1.14 3.30
C VAL A 136 17.48 0.15 3.60
N ASP A 137 17.35 -1.11 3.15
CA ASP A 137 18.39 -2.14 3.22
C ASP A 137 19.68 -1.78 2.46
N LEU A 138 19.61 -0.87 1.48
CA LEU A 138 20.78 -0.41 0.72
C LEU A 138 21.44 0.85 1.29
N MET A 139 20.88 1.41 2.38
CA MET A 139 21.34 2.67 2.95
C MET A 139 21.97 2.48 4.33
N ARG A 140 22.91 3.37 4.65
CA ARG A 140 23.39 3.56 6.02
C ARG A 140 22.33 4.34 6.82
N PRO A 141 22.25 4.14 8.15
CA PRO A 141 21.26 4.82 8.99
C PRO A 141 21.36 6.35 8.89
N ASP A 142 22.57 6.90 8.84
CA ASP A 142 22.79 8.34 8.71
C ASP A 142 22.24 8.89 7.38
N SER A 143 22.53 8.20 6.27
CA SER A 143 22.02 8.55 4.94
C SER A 143 20.50 8.42 4.86
N ALA A 144 19.92 7.42 5.53
CA ALA A 144 18.46 7.25 5.59
C ALA A 144 17.78 8.43 6.31
N LEU A 145 18.39 8.95 7.39
CA LEU A 145 17.91 10.13 8.11
C LEU A 145 18.05 11.41 7.28
N GLU A 146 19.15 11.59 6.56
CA GLU A 146 19.32 12.71 5.63
C GLU A 146 18.29 12.68 4.51
N HIS A 147 18.04 11.51 3.95
CA HIS A 147 17.00 11.31 2.94
C HIS A 147 15.60 11.53 3.51
N GLN A 148 15.34 11.16 4.77
CA GLN A 148 14.08 11.48 5.42
C GLN A 148 13.90 13.01 5.58
N LYS A 149 14.96 13.75 5.88
CA LYS A 149 14.90 15.23 5.96
C LYS A 149 14.64 15.87 4.59
N SER A 150 15.18 15.33 3.50
CA SER A 150 14.90 15.83 2.15
C SER A 150 13.45 15.57 1.75
N ILE A 151 12.91 14.39 2.08
CA ILE A 151 11.48 14.07 1.92
C ILE A 151 10.61 15.08 2.69
N LEU A 152 10.91 15.34 3.97
CA LEU A 152 10.16 16.32 4.77
C LEU A 152 10.20 17.73 4.18
N LYS A 153 11.35 18.15 3.63
CA LYS A 153 11.49 19.44 2.96
C LYS A 153 10.65 19.51 1.68
N PHE A 154 10.58 18.40 0.94
CA PHE A 154 9.80 18.30 -0.30
C PHE A 154 8.29 18.36 -0.06
N ILE A 155 7.82 17.74 1.02
CA ILE A 155 6.39 17.64 1.34
C ILE A 155 5.84 18.92 2.00
N ARG A 156 6.70 19.72 2.64
CA ARG A 156 6.30 20.94 3.33
C ARG A 156 5.51 21.86 2.39
N GLY A 157 4.27 22.19 2.78
CA GLY A 157 3.37 23.04 1.99
C GLY A 157 2.47 22.29 1.00
N THR A 158 2.48 20.96 0.99
CA THR A 158 1.55 20.11 0.21
C THR A 158 0.51 19.45 1.10
N ILE A 159 -0.48 18.76 0.52
CA ILE A 159 -1.48 17.98 1.30
C ILE A 159 -0.84 16.84 2.11
N ALA A 160 0.35 16.39 1.73
CA ALA A 160 1.08 15.39 2.51
C ALA A 160 1.80 15.98 3.73
N ASP A 161 1.67 17.29 4.02
CA ASP A 161 2.28 17.88 5.22
C ASP A 161 1.74 17.22 6.50
N GLY A 162 2.65 16.73 7.34
CA GLY A 162 2.33 15.90 8.49
C GLY A 162 2.01 14.42 8.20
N ALA A 163 2.12 13.96 6.96
CA ALA A 163 1.97 12.54 6.64
C ALA A 163 3.09 11.69 7.27
N PRO A 164 2.77 10.50 7.83
CA PRO A 164 3.76 9.63 8.43
C PRO A 164 4.72 9.08 7.36
N ILE A 165 6.03 9.12 7.66
CA ILE A 165 7.09 8.52 6.85
C ILE A 165 7.51 7.21 7.51
N VAL A 166 7.33 6.09 6.80
CA VAL A 166 7.67 4.75 7.31
C VAL A 166 8.82 4.17 6.47
N PRO A 167 9.99 3.92 7.07
CA PRO A 167 11.10 3.24 6.40
C PRO A 167 10.79 1.75 6.28
N ILE A 168 10.86 1.21 5.06
CA ILE A 168 10.58 -0.19 4.77
C ILE A 168 11.61 -0.82 3.84
N SER A 169 11.73 -2.14 3.91
CA SER A 169 12.35 -2.93 2.85
C SER A 169 11.33 -3.89 2.28
N ALA A 170 10.83 -3.61 1.07
CA ALA A 170 9.88 -4.49 0.40
C ALA A 170 10.49 -5.85 0.01
N GLN A 171 11.80 -5.93 -0.18
CA GLN A 171 12.51 -7.15 -0.55
C GLN A 171 12.71 -8.08 0.65
N LEU A 172 13.19 -7.54 1.77
CA LEU A 172 13.37 -8.28 3.02
C LEU A 172 12.09 -8.40 3.84
N LYS A 173 11.00 -7.74 3.41
CA LYS A 173 9.73 -7.64 4.14
C LYS A 173 9.88 -7.05 5.54
N TYR A 174 10.82 -6.12 5.70
CA TYR A 174 11.10 -5.46 6.96
C TYR A 174 10.13 -4.30 7.20
N ASN A 175 9.65 -4.16 8.44
CA ASN A 175 8.80 -3.06 8.92
C ASN A 175 7.42 -2.92 8.23
N ILE A 176 6.88 -4.03 7.70
CA ILE A 176 5.57 -4.06 7.02
C ILE A 176 4.40 -4.06 8.01
N ASP A 177 4.62 -4.65 9.18
CA ASP A 177 3.76 -4.57 10.35
C ASP A 177 3.48 -3.12 10.76
N ALA A 178 4.51 -2.28 10.84
CA ALA A 178 4.35 -0.85 11.12
C ALA A 178 3.50 -0.15 10.06
N VAL A 179 3.71 -0.46 8.76
CA VAL A 179 2.87 0.11 7.68
C VAL A 179 1.41 -0.25 7.88
N ASN A 180 1.11 -1.49 8.22
CA ASN A 180 -0.27 -1.92 8.45
C ASN A 180 -0.89 -1.21 9.67
N GLU A 181 -0.08 -0.94 10.70
CA GLU A 181 -0.52 -0.20 11.88
C GLU A 181 -0.88 1.24 11.51
N PHE A 182 -0.02 1.90 10.72
CA PHE A 182 -0.31 3.23 10.20
C PHE A 182 -1.53 3.25 9.28
N ILE A 183 -1.75 2.21 8.46
CA ILE A 183 -2.96 2.10 7.63
C ILE A 183 -4.21 2.08 8.50
N VAL A 184 -4.22 1.28 9.57
CA VAL A 184 -5.38 1.18 10.47
C VAL A 184 -5.60 2.47 11.27
N LYS A 185 -4.53 3.12 11.74
CA LYS A 185 -4.62 4.33 12.56
C LYS A 185 -4.92 5.60 11.75
N THR A 186 -4.29 5.75 10.59
CA THR A 186 -4.27 7.02 9.83
C THR A 186 -5.43 7.13 8.85
N ILE A 187 -5.86 6.00 8.27
CA ILE A 187 -6.88 5.98 7.21
C ILE A 187 -8.18 5.47 7.84
N PRO A 188 -9.16 6.31 8.18
CA PRO A 188 -10.48 5.84 8.62
C PRO A 188 -11.26 5.20 7.46
N VAL A 189 -12.40 4.56 7.75
CA VAL A 189 -13.36 4.17 6.72
C VAL A 189 -14.22 5.40 6.41
N PRO A 190 -14.23 5.92 5.18
CA PRO A 190 -15.09 7.06 4.85
C PRO A 190 -16.57 6.66 4.98
N PRO A 191 -17.45 7.57 5.41
CA PRO A 191 -18.88 7.29 5.46
C PRO A 191 -19.38 7.02 4.03
N ARG A 192 -19.99 5.84 3.82
CA ARG A 192 -20.61 5.45 2.55
C ARG A 192 -22.12 5.61 2.68
N ASP A 193 -22.73 6.29 1.72
CA ASP A 193 -24.18 6.39 1.62
C ASP A 193 -24.74 5.15 0.91
N PHE A 194 -25.50 4.34 1.65
CA PHE A 194 -26.14 3.14 1.13
C PHE A 194 -27.55 3.37 0.59
N THR A 195 -28.08 4.59 0.75
CA THR A 195 -29.43 4.97 0.30
C THR A 195 -29.41 5.63 -1.08
N ALA A 196 -28.29 6.27 -1.44
CA ALA A 196 -28.09 6.84 -2.76
C ALA A 196 -28.13 5.78 -3.88
N SER A 197 -28.51 6.20 -5.09
CA SER A 197 -28.53 5.33 -6.25
C SER A 197 -27.15 4.71 -6.51
N PRO A 198 -27.06 3.39 -6.69
CA PRO A 198 -25.78 2.69 -6.81
C PRO A 198 -25.04 3.15 -8.07
N ARG A 199 -23.76 3.49 -7.91
CA ARG A 199 -22.84 3.81 -9.01
C ARG A 199 -21.62 2.90 -8.93
N LEU A 200 -21.26 2.30 -10.07
CA LEU A 200 -20.09 1.44 -10.19
C LEU A 200 -19.14 2.05 -11.24
N ILE A 201 -17.94 2.42 -10.83
CA ILE A 201 -16.89 2.89 -11.74
C ILE A 201 -16.05 1.69 -12.17
N VAL A 202 -16.06 1.37 -13.47
CA VAL A 202 -15.32 0.23 -14.02
C VAL A 202 -13.96 0.72 -14.54
N ILE A 203 -12.88 0.29 -13.88
CA ILE A 203 -11.50 0.62 -14.27
C ILE A 203 -10.80 -0.50 -15.04
N ARG A 204 -11.36 -1.71 -15.05
CA ARG A 204 -10.81 -2.87 -15.75
C ARG A 204 -11.91 -3.76 -16.29
N SER A 205 -11.68 -4.31 -17.48
CA SER A 205 -12.46 -5.38 -18.08
C SER A 205 -11.59 -6.63 -18.18
N PHE A 206 -12.23 -7.79 -18.12
CA PHE A 206 -11.56 -9.09 -18.25
C PHE A 206 -12.39 -9.96 -19.16
N ASP A 207 -11.71 -10.76 -19.99
CA ASP A 207 -12.34 -11.89 -20.62
C ASP A 207 -12.44 -13.02 -19.59
N VAL A 208 -13.66 -13.49 -19.35
CA VAL A 208 -13.95 -14.58 -18.40
C VAL A 208 -13.88 -15.94 -19.12
N ASN A 209 -14.01 -15.93 -20.44
CA ASN A 209 -14.08 -17.14 -21.23
C ASN A 209 -12.68 -17.75 -21.34
N LYS A 210 -12.54 -18.97 -20.82
CA LYS A 210 -11.31 -19.73 -21.02
C LYS A 210 -11.31 -20.26 -22.45
N PRO A 211 -10.16 -20.25 -23.14
CA PRO A 211 -10.03 -20.89 -24.45
C PRO A 211 -10.54 -22.33 -24.39
N GLY A 212 -11.51 -22.67 -25.24
CA GLY A 212 -12.10 -24.01 -25.33
C GLY A 212 -13.26 -24.32 -24.39
N ALA A 213 -13.81 -23.34 -23.67
CA ALA A 213 -15.09 -23.50 -22.97
C ALA A 213 -16.25 -23.26 -23.96
N GLU A 214 -17.21 -24.19 -24.01
CA GLU A 214 -18.50 -23.93 -24.67
C GLU A 214 -19.25 -22.82 -23.92
N ILE A 215 -19.87 -21.92 -24.68
CA ILE A 215 -20.55 -20.71 -24.22
C ILE A 215 -21.92 -21.05 -23.64
#